data_AF-A0A7J4B3H2-F1
#
_entry.id   AF-A0A7J4B3H2-F1
#
_cell.length_a   1.000
_cell.length_b   1.000
_cell.length_c   1.000
_cell.angle_alpha   90.00
_cell.angle_beta   90.00
_cell.angle_gamma   90.00
#
_symmetry.space_group_name_H-M   'P 1'
#
loop_
_entity.id
_entity.type
_entity.pdbx_description
1 polymer ?
#
loop_
_entity_poly.entity_id
_entity_poly.type
_entity_poly.pdbx_seq_one_letter_code
_entity_poly.pdbx_strand_id
1 'polypeptide(L)'
;MDVFDIFKIIFGIIITFFIIQFLLSFLSSYTQIGETSKQISSLVSFNKVLQDVYTTGIPTTFTLYDYDKIDFYEPPNMITKAGTLRIENPTVFVPEKNLLLYRGELDLEWWKFYFIYALPGTNILYVPMNNSPLVWNVMSNLTNILPSTERLDTKIMFGFGCNGSIYYFSTWERERFLNIIGYISTDYENLVDNDCSDVGIPQFYKIIRISTDYSEKPGVLIVPNTSNIGYVYVDGRPYLYKNPIDIVYAIFGGKGIYEYGNKEFFSKLGLAIDLKIRESQMLALKKGELCATYYNDFISILNQLKPLNNYTNELEMKIFSEKLSDSIEKYKELEVMGCE
;
A
#
# COMPACT_ATOMS: atom_id res chain seq x y z
N MET A 1 -72.40 -26.91 -21.58
CA MET A 1 -71.40 -26.27 -20.70
C MET A 1 -71.93 -24.87 -20.47
N ASP A 2 -72.27 -24.53 -19.23
CA ASP A 2 -72.97 -23.29 -18.92
C ASP A 2 -72.00 -22.10 -19.04
N VAL A 3 -72.49 -20.93 -19.48
CA VAL A 3 -71.65 -19.73 -19.66
C VAL A 3 -70.92 -19.36 -18.36
N PHE A 4 -71.57 -19.66 -17.24
CA PHE A 4 -71.03 -19.49 -15.90
C PHE A 4 -69.83 -20.39 -15.58
N ASP A 5 -69.79 -21.61 -16.12
CA ASP A 5 -68.66 -22.53 -15.92
C ASP A 5 -67.44 -22.07 -16.72
N ILE A 6 -67.66 -21.58 -17.94
CA ILE A 6 -66.60 -20.99 -18.77
C ILE A 6 -66.04 -19.72 -18.10
N PHE A 7 -66.91 -18.87 -17.55
CA PHE A 7 -66.48 -17.68 -16.80
C PHE A 7 -65.64 -18.03 -15.56
N LYS A 8 -66.06 -19.03 -14.78
CA LYS A 8 -65.28 -19.52 -13.63
C LYS A 8 -63.90 -20.03 -14.03
N ILE A 9 -63.80 -20.77 -15.14
CA ILE A 9 -62.53 -21.28 -15.64
C ILE A 9 -61.61 -20.12 -16.06
N ILE A 10 -62.12 -19.16 -16.83
CA ILE A 10 -61.33 -18.00 -17.28
C ILE A 10 -60.89 -17.15 -16.09
N PHE A 11 -61.80 -16.88 -15.14
CA PHE A 11 -61.50 -16.10 -13.95
C PHE A 11 -60.49 -16.81 -13.03
N GLY A 12 -60.61 -18.14 -12.88
CA GLY A 12 -59.64 -18.96 -12.15
C GLY A 12 -58.25 -18.93 -12.78
N ILE A 13 -58.15 -18.95 -14.11
CA ILE A 13 -56.88 -18.81 -14.84
C ILE A 13 -56.27 -17.42 -14.60
N ILE A 14 -57.07 -16.36 -14.69
CA ILE A 14 -56.60 -14.98 -14.46
C ILE A 14 -56.10 -14.80 -13.02
N ILE A 15 -56.84 -15.27 -12.02
CA ILE A 15 -56.43 -15.21 -10.61
C ILE A 15 -55.14 -16.01 -10.38
N THR A 16 -55.05 -17.22 -10.94
CA THR A 16 -53.86 -18.06 -10.80
C THR A 16 -52.63 -17.39 -11.41
N PHE A 17 -52.79 -16.79 -12.61
CA PHE A 17 -51.73 -16.01 -13.24
C PHE A 17 -51.31 -14.82 -12.36
N PHE A 18 -52.26 -14.08 -11.79
CA PHE A 18 -51.98 -12.94 -10.92
C PHE A 18 -51.24 -13.36 -9.64
N ILE A 19 -51.65 -14.47 -9.00
CA ILE A 19 -50.98 -15.02 -7.81
C ILE A 19 -49.54 -15.45 -8.15
N ILE A 20 -49.34 -16.13 -9.29
CA ILE A 20 -48.00 -16.55 -9.72
C ILE A 20 -47.12 -15.34 -10.00
N GLN A 21 -47.62 -14.33 -10.73
CA GLN A 21 -46.87 -13.10 -11.00
C GLN A 21 -46.50 -12.35 -9.72
N PHE A 22 -47.44 -12.25 -8.78
CA PHE A 22 -47.20 -11.64 -7.48
C PHE A 22 -46.12 -12.39 -6.68
N LEU A 23 -46.20 -13.73 -6.61
CA LEU A 23 -45.20 -14.57 -5.95
C LEU A 23 -43.82 -14.42 -6.60
N LEU A 24 -43.73 -14.38 -7.92
CA LEU A 24 -42.47 -14.17 -8.66
C LEU A 24 -41.85 -12.81 -8.37
N SER A 25 -42.67 -11.75 -8.37
CA SER A 25 -42.20 -10.39 -8.03
C SER A 25 -41.74 -10.29 -6.59
N PHE A 26 -42.46 -10.91 -5.65
CA PHE A 26 -42.10 -10.90 -4.24
C PHE A 26 -40.81 -11.69 -3.96
N LEU A 27 -40.65 -12.87 -4.58
CA LEU A 27 -39.42 -13.65 -4.52
C LEU A 27 -38.23 -12.87 -5.10
N SER A 28 -38.43 -12.18 -6.23
CA SER A 28 -37.41 -11.33 -6.85
C SER A 28 -36.96 -10.21 -5.90
N SER A 29 -37.90 -9.47 -5.28
CA SER A 29 -37.57 -8.43 -4.31
C SER A 29 -36.84 -8.98 -3.07
N TYR A 30 -37.24 -10.15 -2.55
CA TYR A 30 -36.54 -10.79 -1.44
C TYR A 30 -35.11 -11.21 -1.80
N THR A 31 -34.90 -11.76 -3.00
CA THR A 31 -33.55 -12.10 -3.47
C THR A 31 -32.68 -10.86 -3.62
N GLN A 32 -33.22 -9.75 -4.13
CA GLN A 32 -32.50 -8.47 -4.23
C GLN A 32 -32.12 -7.92 -2.86
N ILE A 33 -33.03 -7.90 -1.89
CA ILE A 33 -32.73 -7.46 -0.51
C ILE A 33 -31.64 -8.34 0.11
N GLY A 34 -31.70 -9.66 -0.10
CA GLY A 34 -30.68 -10.60 0.36
C GLY A 34 -29.31 -10.33 -0.25
N GLU A 35 -29.23 -10.07 -1.56
CA GLU A 35 -27.98 -9.71 -2.24
C GLU A 35 -27.41 -8.38 -1.76
N THR A 36 -28.25 -7.34 -1.67
CA THR A 36 -27.87 -6.02 -1.15
C THR A 36 -27.34 -6.10 0.29
N SER A 37 -27.98 -6.91 1.16
CA SER A 37 -27.53 -7.11 2.53
C SER A 37 -26.16 -7.81 2.60
N LYS A 38 -25.89 -8.78 1.70
CA LYS A 38 -24.59 -9.45 1.63
C LYS A 38 -23.47 -8.50 1.21
N GLN A 39 -23.73 -7.64 0.22
CA GLN A 39 -22.77 -6.63 -0.24
C GLN A 39 -22.40 -5.65 0.87
N ILE A 40 -23.38 -5.08 1.57
CA ILE A 40 -23.14 -4.19 2.72
C ILE A 40 -22.37 -4.93 3.81
N SER A 41 -22.77 -6.16 4.14
CA SER A 41 -22.09 -6.96 5.15
C SER A 41 -20.62 -7.23 4.79
N SER A 42 -20.31 -7.45 3.51
CA SER A 42 -18.94 -7.64 3.00
C SER A 42 -18.10 -6.39 3.23
N LEU A 43 -18.62 -5.21 2.87
CA LEU A 43 -17.94 -3.92 3.08
C LEU A 43 -17.73 -3.61 4.56
N VAL A 44 -18.76 -3.79 5.39
CA VAL A 44 -18.67 -3.57 6.85
C VAL A 44 -17.66 -4.53 7.48
N SER A 45 -17.66 -5.80 7.06
CA SER A 45 -16.70 -6.79 7.54
C SER A 45 -15.28 -6.44 7.12
N PHE A 46 -15.08 -6.02 5.86
CA PHE A 46 -13.78 -5.57 5.39
C PHE A 46 -13.25 -4.40 6.23
N ASN A 47 -14.07 -3.36 6.46
CA ASN A 47 -13.66 -2.22 7.28
C ASN A 47 -13.32 -2.64 8.71
N LYS A 48 -14.13 -3.54 9.31
CA LYS A 48 -13.89 -4.03 10.67
C LYS A 48 -12.55 -4.78 10.76
N VAL A 49 -12.27 -5.69 9.81
CA VAL A 49 -11.00 -6.43 9.78
C VAL A 49 -9.84 -5.47 9.52
N LEU A 50 -10.00 -4.49 8.63
CA LEU A 50 -8.97 -3.50 8.36
C LEU A 50 -8.60 -2.68 9.61
N GLN A 51 -9.59 -2.27 10.40
CA GLN A 51 -9.35 -1.58 11.68
C GLN A 51 -8.73 -2.51 12.73
N ASP A 52 -9.13 -3.79 12.77
CA ASP A 52 -8.55 -4.77 13.67
C ASP A 52 -7.06 -5.02 13.37
N VAL A 53 -6.71 -5.20 12.09
CA VAL A 53 -5.32 -5.32 11.63
C VAL A 53 -4.53 -4.04 11.94
N TYR A 54 -5.14 -2.87 11.76
CA TYR A 54 -4.49 -1.59 12.05
C TYR A 54 -4.15 -1.43 13.53
N THR A 55 -5.04 -1.84 14.41
CA THR A 55 -4.86 -1.70 15.86
C THR A 55 -3.98 -2.81 16.45
N THR A 56 -4.23 -4.06 16.09
CA THR A 56 -3.52 -5.22 16.65
C THR A 56 -2.19 -5.51 15.97
N GLY A 57 -2.06 -5.19 14.68
CA GLY A 57 -0.91 -5.59 13.84
C GLY A 57 -0.92 -7.07 13.44
N ILE A 58 -1.99 -7.82 13.75
CA ILE A 58 -2.08 -9.24 13.39
C ILE A 58 -2.47 -9.35 11.91
N PRO A 59 -1.62 -9.94 11.04
CA PRO A 59 -1.93 -10.07 9.63
C PRO A 59 -3.09 -11.03 9.39
N THR A 60 -3.95 -10.69 8.43
CA THR A 60 -5.17 -11.45 8.14
C THR A 60 -5.41 -11.55 6.64
N THR A 61 -5.73 -12.74 6.13
CA THR A 61 -6.25 -12.89 4.77
C THR A 61 -7.76 -12.63 4.77
N PHE A 62 -8.22 -11.81 3.83
CA PHE A 62 -9.62 -11.46 3.66
C PHE A 62 -10.08 -11.75 2.23
N THR A 63 -11.28 -12.32 2.09
CA THR A 63 -11.93 -12.53 0.79
C THR A 63 -13.09 -11.56 0.63
N LEU A 64 -13.00 -10.66 -0.36
CA LEU A 64 -14.09 -9.79 -0.76
C LEU A 64 -15.18 -10.62 -1.46
N TYR A 65 -16.29 -10.83 -0.77
CA TYR A 65 -17.48 -11.44 -1.35
C TYR A 65 -18.12 -10.49 -2.37
N ASP A 66 -18.60 -11.05 -3.49
CA ASP A 66 -19.16 -10.31 -4.62
C ASP A 66 -18.19 -9.25 -5.20
N TYR A 67 -16.89 -9.54 -5.21
CA TYR A 67 -15.84 -8.67 -5.77
C TYR A 67 -16.21 -8.08 -7.14
N ASP A 68 -16.76 -8.90 -8.05
CA ASP A 68 -17.16 -8.48 -9.41
C ASP A 68 -18.30 -7.44 -9.44
N LYS A 69 -18.94 -7.18 -8.29
CA LYS A 69 -20.03 -6.20 -8.11
C LYS A 69 -19.59 -4.98 -7.28
N ILE A 70 -18.29 -4.85 -6.98
CA ILE A 70 -17.71 -3.72 -6.25
C ILE A 70 -16.90 -2.87 -7.23
N ASP A 71 -17.28 -1.61 -7.35
CA ASP A 71 -16.51 -0.61 -8.08
C ASP A 71 -15.47 0.03 -7.15
N PHE A 72 -14.25 0.22 -7.64
CA PHE A 72 -13.15 0.80 -6.88
C PHE A 72 -12.77 2.16 -7.43
N TYR A 73 -12.70 3.17 -6.57
CA TYR A 73 -12.36 4.55 -6.94
C TYR A 73 -11.24 5.11 -6.07
N GLU A 74 -10.37 5.91 -6.70
CA GLU A 74 -9.29 6.61 -6.00
C GLU A 74 -9.84 7.84 -5.21
N PRO A 75 -9.42 8.09 -3.95
CA PRO A 75 -8.68 7.23 -3.02
C PRO A 75 -9.52 6.67 -1.86
N PRO A 76 -9.13 5.49 -1.35
CA PRO A 76 -9.76 4.25 -1.74
C PRO A 76 -11.22 4.21 -1.24
N ASN A 77 -12.15 4.27 -2.20
CA ASN A 77 -13.57 4.06 -1.97
C ASN A 77 -13.99 2.75 -2.64
N MET A 78 -14.72 1.92 -1.90
CA MET A 78 -15.43 0.78 -2.44
C MET A 78 -16.90 1.17 -2.61
N ILE A 79 -17.41 1.09 -3.83
CA ILE A 79 -18.79 1.45 -4.16
C ILE A 79 -19.52 0.19 -4.60
N THR A 80 -20.69 0.00 -4.03
CA THR A 80 -21.66 -1.02 -4.47
C THR A 80 -22.97 -0.31 -4.78
N LYS A 81 -23.90 -1.00 -5.46
CA LYS A 81 -25.28 -0.50 -5.62
C LYS A 81 -25.96 -0.20 -4.28
N ALA A 82 -25.47 -0.81 -3.21
CA ALA A 82 -26.02 -0.76 -1.87
C ALA A 82 -25.44 0.37 -1.00
N GLY A 83 -24.27 0.91 -1.35
CA GLY A 83 -23.61 1.95 -0.57
C GLY A 83 -22.12 2.10 -0.89
N THR A 84 -21.51 3.10 -0.27
CA THR A 84 -20.09 3.44 -0.41
C THR A 84 -19.38 3.25 0.92
N LEU A 85 -18.27 2.54 0.90
CA LEU A 85 -17.31 2.47 1.99
C LEU A 85 -16.08 3.31 1.63
N ARG A 86 -15.80 4.31 2.47
CA ARG A 86 -14.55 5.05 2.42
C ARG A 86 -13.55 4.42 3.38
N ILE A 87 -12.35 4.10 2.89
CA ILE A 87 -11.27 3.60 3.75
C ILE A 87 -10.56 4.80 4.38
N GLU A 88 -10.70 4.94 5.70
CA GLU A 88 -10.15 6.09 6.44
C GLU A 88 -8.66 5.94 6.78
N ASN A 89 -8.13 4.71 6.81
CA ASN A 89 -6.74 4.47 7.17
C ASN A 89 -5.84 4.63 5.93
N PRO A 90 -4.60 5.14 6.06
CA PRO A 90 -3.63 5.13 4.97
C PRO A 90 -3.43 3.68 4.54
N THR A 91 -3.78 3.39 3.29
CA THR A 91 -3.85 2.01 2.79
C THR A 91 -3.26 1.92 1.39
N VAL A 92 -2.29 1.02 1.21
CA VAL A 92 -1.89 0.54 -0.11
C VAL A 92 -2.94 -0.49 -0.51
N PHE A 93 -3.86 -0.11 -1.39
CA PHE A 93 -4.98 -0.96 -1.77
C PHE A 93 -4.87 -1.37 -3.24
N VAL A 94 -4.78 -2.68 -3.47
CA VAL A 94 -4.89 -3.28 -4.82
C VAL A 94 -6.22 -4.05 -4.85
N PRO A 95 -7.19 -3.65 -5.67
CA PRO A 95 -8.47 -4.33 -5.74
C PRO A 95 -8.28 -5.75 -6.28
N GLU A 96 -8.56 -6.74 -5.43
CA GLU A 96 -8.59 -8.15 -5.79
C GLU A 96 -9.52 -8.92 -4.86
N LYS A 97 -9.99 -10.09 -5.31
CA LYS A 97 -10.92 -10.91 -4.51
C LYS A 97 -10.31 -11.38 -3.19
N ASN A 98 -9.04 -11.78 -3.20
CA ASN A 98 -8.33 -12.26 -2.02
C ASN A 98 -7.20 -11.31 -1.68
N LEU A 99 -7.23 -10.77 -0.47
CA LEU A 99 -6.32 -9.75 -0.01
C LEU A 99 -5.62 -10.21 1.26
N LEU A 100 -4.31 -10.00 1.32
CA LEU A 100 -3.57 -9.94 2.56
C LEU A 100 -3.74 -8.54 3.14
N LEU A 101 -4.27 -8.49 4.36
CA LEU A 101 -4.28 -7.29 5.19
C LEU A 101 -3.11 -7.37 6.18
N TYR A 102 -2.21 -6.39 6.11
CA TYR A 102 -1.01 -6.34 6.93
C TYR A 102 -0.73 -4.91 7.39
N ARG A 103 -0.30 -4.72 8.64
CA ARG A 103 0.09 -3.39 9.14
C ARG A 103 1.55 -3.08 8.84
N GLY A 104 1.78 -2.12 7.96
CA GLY A 104 3.08 -1.52 7.75
C GLY A 104 3.40 -0.46 8.79
N GLU A 105 4.70 -0.22 8.96
CA GLU A 105 5.24 0.80 9.86
C GLU A 105 6.33 1.59 9.14
N LEU A 106 6.29 2.91 9.31
CA LEU A 106 7.41 3.79 8.99
C LEU A 106 7.90 4.41 10.30
N ASP A 107 9.08 3.99 10.71
CA ASP A 107 9.71 4.43 11.97
C ASP A 107 10.65 5.62 11.70
N LEU A 108 10.35 6.76 12.32
CA LEU A 108 11.20 7.95 12.32
C LEU A 108 12.00 8.06 13.63
N GLU A 109 12.10 6.98 14.40
CA GLU A 109 12.79 6.83 15.70
C GLU A 109 12.09 7.58 16.83
N TRP A 110 11.74 8.86 16.63
CA TRP A 110 10.95 9.66 17.56
C TRP A 110 9.44 9.52 17.36
N TRP A 111 9.00 8.90 16.25
CA TRP A 111 7.60 8.63 15.96
C TRP A 111 7.41 7.50 14.96
N LYS A 112 6.35 6.69 15.15
CA LYS A 112 6.00 5.57 14.26
C LYS A 112 4.68 5.85 13.53
N PHE A 113 4.70 5.74 12.21
CA PHE A 113 3.51 5.87 11.37
C PHE A 113 3.03 4.49 10.93
N TYR A 114 1.80 4.15 11.30
CA TYR A 114 1.15 2.92 10.85
C TYR A 114 0.29 3.16 9.62
N PHE A 115 0.31 2.19 8.72
CA PHE A 115 -0.52 2.12 7.52
C PHE A 115 -0.87 0.66 7.21
N ILE A 116 -1.85 0.42 6.32
CA ILE A 116 -2.27 -0.93 5.94
C ILE A 116 -1.84 -1.27 4.53
N TYR A 117 -1.29 -2.46 4.34
CA TYR A 117 -1.23 -3.13 3.05
C TYR A 117 -2.50 -3.96 2.88
N ALA A 118 -3.20 -3.75 1.78
CA ALA A 118 -4.28 -4.59 1.30
C ALA A 118 -3.89 -5.07 -0.11
N LEU A 119 -3.09 -6.13 -0.15
CA LEU A 119 -2.41 -6.61 -1.35
C LEU A 119 -2.81 -8.05 -1.67
N PRO A 120 -3.02 -8.41 -2.94
CA PRO A 120 -3.14 -9.80 -3.34
C PRO A 120 -1.79 -10.51 -3.26
N GLY A 121 -1.84 -11.84 -3.36
CA GLY A 121 -0.63 -12.63 -3.59
C GLY A 121 0.04 -12.19 -4.89
N THR A 122 1.32 -11.82 -4.81
CA THR A 122 2.05 -11.18 -5.91
C THR A 122 3.47 -11.71 -5.97
N ASN A 123 4.00 -11.86 -7.18
CA ASN A 123 5.42 -12.14 -7.38
C ASN A 123 6.09 -10.88 -7.93
N ILE A 124 7.13 -10.40 -7.27
CA ILE A 124 7.88 -9.21 -7.65
C ILE A 124 9.21 -9.66 -8.24
N LEU A 125 9.46 -9.32 -9.50
CA LEU A 125 10.73 -9.60 -10.18
C LEU A 125 11.51 -8.30 -10.34
N TYR A 126 12.67 -8.26 -9.73
CA TYR A 126 13.61 -7.16 -9.89
C TYR A 126 14.51 -7.37 -11.09
N VAL A 127 14.70 -6.30 -11.86
CA VAL A 127 15.62 -6.25 -12.99
C VAL A 127 16.59 -5.10 -12.75
N PRO A 128 17.76 -5.35 -12.13
CA PRO A 128 18.80 -4.33 -12.03
C PRO A 128 19.36 -4.06 -13.43
N MET A 129 19.28 -2.82 -13.90
CA MET A 129 19.79 -2.41 -15.21
C MET A 129 21.27 -2.02 -15.19
N ASN A 130 21.82 -1.80 -13.99
CA ASN A 130 23.24 -1.59 -13.78
C ASN A 130 23.68 -2.10 -12.39
N ASN A 131 24.99 -2.33 -12.24
CA ASN A 131 25.57 -2.78 -10.99
C ASN A 131 26.00 -1.59 -10.12
N SER A 132 25.04 -0.97 -9.43
CA SER A 132 25.29 0.15 -8.53
C SER A 132 24.83 -0.18 -7.10
N PRO A 133 25.60 0.19 -6.05
CA PRO A 133 25.14 0.05 -4.67
C PRO A 133 23.77 0.70 -4.42
N LEU A 134 23.46 1.80 -5.12
CA LEU A 134 22.15 2.45 -5.03
C LEU A 134 21.03 1.54 -5.51
N VAL A 135 21.20 0.86 -6.65
CA VAL A 135 20.20 -0.06 -7.21
C VAL A 135 19.92 -1.21 -6.24
N TRP A 136 20.96 -1.82 -5.70
CA TRP A 136 20.82 -2.91 -4.72
C TRP A 136 20.18 -2.45 -3.41
N ASN A 137 20.54 -1.27 -2.91
CA ASN A 137 19.95 -0.71 -1.70
C ASN A 137 18.46 -0.42 -1.88
N VAL A 138 18.05 0.12 -3.04
CA VAL A 138 16.62 0.35 -3.33
C VAL A 138 15.85 -0.96 -3.35
N MET A 139 16.38 -2.01 -4.01
CA MET A 139 15.74 -3.34 -4.02
C MET A 139 15.60 -3.91 -2.60
N SER A 140 16.64 -3.79 -1.78
CA SER A 140 16.63 -4.23 -0.38
C SER A 140 15.58 -3.46 0.42
N ASN A 141 15.59 -2.13 0.35
CA ASN A 141 14.67 -1.26 1.07
C ASN A 141 13.20 -1.50 0.67
N LEU A 142 12.93 -1.66 -0.63
CA LEU A 142 11.59 -1.95 -1.14
C LEU A 142 11.12 -3.36 -0.73
N THR A 143 12.02 -4.33 -0.70
CA THR A 143 11.67 -5.67 -0.22
C THR A 143 11.42 -5.68 1.29
N ASN A 144 12.20 -4.93 2.05
CA ASN A 144 12.09 -4.85 3.51
C ASN A 144 10.79 -4.17 3.96
N ILE A 145 10.31 -3.14 3.25
CA ILE A 145 9.06 -2.45 3.61
C ILE A 145 7.83 -3.33 3.35
N LEU A 146 7.90 -4.28 2.41
CA LEU A 146 6.79 -5.17 2.10
C LEU A 146 6.58 -6.24 3.20
N PRO A 147 5.33 -6.73 3.36
CA PRO A 147 5.01 -7.74 4.38
C PRO A 147 5.84 -9.03 4.26
N SER A 148 6.30 -9.58 5.40
CA SER A 148 6.71 -10.99 5.42
C SER A 148 5.48 -11.89 5.38
N THR A 149 5.45 -12.82 4.42
CA THR A 149 4.34 -13.75 4.21
C THR A 149 4.71 -15.21 4.49
N GLU A 150 5.82 -15.48 5.19
CA GLU A 150 6.34 -16.84 5.44
C GLU A 150 5.30 -17.77 6.06
N ARG A 151 4.49 -17.24 6.98
CA ARG A 151 3.48 -18.00 7.74
C ARG A 151 2.04 -17.78 7.26
N LEU A 152 1.87 -17.16 6.10
CA LEU A 152 0.56 -16.76 5.56
C LEU A 152 0.26 -17.50 4.26
N ASP A 153 -1.03 -17.74 3.99
CA ASP A 153 -1.48 -18.44 2.79
C ASP A 153 -1.30 -17.57 1.53
N THR A 154 -1.59 -16.28 1.65
CA THR A 154 -1.37 -15.29 0.58
C THR A 154 0.11 -14.87 0.59
N LYS A 155 0.82 -15.20 -0.50
CA LYS A 155 2.28 -15.01 -0.59
C LYS A 155 2.67 -13.77 -1.40
N ILE A 156 3.61 -13.00 -0.88
CA ILE A 156 4.37 -12.00 -1.64
C ILE A 156 5.79 -12.55 -1.77
N MET A 157 6.20 -12.81 -3.01
CA MET A 157 7.47 -13.46 -3.30
C MET A 157 8.34 -12.57 -4.18
N PHE A 158 9.65 -12.73 -4.09
CA PHE A 158 10.64 -11.85 -4.72
C PHE A 158 11.63 -12.65 -5.55
N GLY A 159 12.02 -12.16 -6.72
CA GLY A 159 12.99 -12.82 -7.58
C GLY A 159 13.76 -11.83 -8.45
N PHE A 160 14.65 -12.36 -9.29
CA PHE A 160 15.43 -11.59 -10.26
C PHE A 160 15.12 -12.04 -11.67
N GLY A 161 14.99 -11.08 -12.59
CA GLY A 161 15.08 -11.38 -14.02
C GLY A 161 13.90 -12.13 -14.65
N CYS A 162 13.98 -12.34 -15.98
CA CYS A 162 12.97 -13.06 -16.77
C CYS A 162 13.49 -14.07 -17.82
N ASN A 163 14.79 -14.11 -18.15
CA ASN A 163 15.35 -15.00 -19.18
C ASN A 163 16.82 -15.46 -18.92
N GLY A 164 17.09 -16.77 -18.79
CA GLY A 164 18.40 -17.35 -19.17
C GLY A 164 19.43 -17.82 -18.12
N SER A 165 19.20 -17.86 -16.81
CA SER A 165 20.14 -18.52 -15.86
C SER A 165 19.46 -19.25 -14.67
N ILE A 166 20.23 -19.86 -13.77
CA ILE A 166 19.80 -20.83 -12.74
C ILE A 166 18.91 -20.21 -11.64
N TYR A 167 18.94 -18.88 -11.49
CA TYR A 167 18.21 -18.11 -10.46
C TYR A 167 16.84 -17.59 -10.90
N TYR A 168 16.38 -18.00 -12.07
CA TYR A 168 15.26 -17.39 -12.77
C TYR A 168 13.96 -18.12 -12.43
N PHE A 169 12.89 -17.36 -12.20
CA PHE A 169 11.59 -17.84 -11.70
C PHE A 169 11.59 -18.50 -10.32
N SER A 170 12.74 -18.74 -9.68
CA SER A 170 12.76 -19.02 -8.25
C SER A 170 12.44 -17.73 -7.51
N THR A 171 11.21 -17.63 -7.05
CA THR A 171 10.79 -16.56 -6.15
C THR A 171 11.01 -17.01 -4.72
N TRP A 172 11.55 -16.13 -3.89
CA TRP A 172 11.84 -16.37 -2.49
C TRP A 172 10.97 -15.50 -1.61
N GLU A 173 10.67 -16.01 -0.41
CA GLU A 173 10.06 -15.19 0.64
C GLU A 173 11.03 -14.11 1.10
N ARG A 174 10.49 -13.06 1.72
CA ARG A 174 11.19 -11.81 2.03
C ARG A 174 12.56 -12.02 2.69
N GLU A 175 12.63 -12.73 3.83
CA GLU A 175 13.88 -12.87 4.58
C GLU A 175 14.93 -13.66 3.79
N ARG A 176 14.49 -14.68 3.04
CA ARG A 176 15.40 -15.44 2.18
C ARG A 176 15.91 -14.58 1.04
N PHE A 177 15.05 -13.77 0.42
CA PHE A 177 15.44 -12.84 -0.64
C PHE A 177 16.47 -11.80 -0.16
N LEU A 178 16.22 -11.18 1.00
CA LEU A 178 17.13 -10.20 1.61
C LEU A 178 18.50 -10.80 1.96
N ASN A 179 18.57 -12.10 2.25
CA ASN A 179 19.85 -12.78 2.49
C ASN A 179 20.61 -13.07 1.19
N ILE A 180 19.92 -13.39 0.09
CA ILE A 180 20.58 -13.76 -1.17
C ILE A 180 20.93 -12.56 -2.06
N ILE A 181 20.24 -11.42 -1.92
CA ILE A 181 20.47 -10.23 -2.76
C ILE A 181 21.93 -9.77 -2.73
N GLY A 182 22.58 -9.85 -1.56
CA GLY A 182 24.01 -9.52 -1.43
C GLY A 182 24.90 -10.45 -2.24
N TYR A 183 24.64 -11.75 -2.22
CA TYR A 183 25.39 -12.72 -3.04
C TYR A 183 25.15 -12.50 -4.53
N ILE A 184 23.89 -12.29 -4.93
CA ILE A 184 23.50 -12.07 -6.33
C ILE A 184 24.10 -10.76 -6.88
N SER A 185 24.27 -9.74 -6.04
CA SER A 185 24.94 -8.50 -6.44
C SER A 185 26.38 -8.70 -6.91
N THR A 186 27.07 -9.72 -6.37
CA THR A 186 28.43 -10.08 -6.79
C THR A 186 28.48 -10.88 -8.09
N ASP A 187 27.34 -11.46 -8.51
CA ASP A 187 27.19 -12.25 -9.73
C ASP A 187 26.34 -11.52 -10.79
N TYR A 188 26.35 -10.19 -10.75
CA TYR A 188 25.50 -9.34 -11.60
C TYR A 188 25.68 -9.62 -13.10
N GLU A 189 26.88 -10.00 -13.55
CA GLU A 189 27.17 -10.28 -14.96
C GLU A 189 26.22 -11.35 -15.55
N ASN A 190 25.77 -12.30 -14.72
CA ASN A 190 24.81 -13.34 -15.10
C ASN A 190 23.34 -12.86 -15.14
N LEU A 191 23.09 -11.57 -14.86
CA LEU A 191 21.78 -10.91 -14.91
C LEU A 191 21.64 -9.88 -16.05
N VAL A 192 22.71 -9.56 -16.78
CA VAL A 192 22.78 -8.38 -17.67
C VAL A 192 21.90 -8.49 -18.92
N ASP A 193 21.64 -9.70 -19.43
CA ASP A 193 20.92 -9.92 -20.70
C ASP A 193 19.40 -10.10 -20.54
N ASN A 194 18.80 -9.37 -19.61
CA ASN A 194 17.58 -9.81 -18.98
C ASN A 194 16.45 -8.78 -18.99
N ASP A 195 16.36 -8.02 -20.07
CA ASP A 195 15.22 -7.15 -20.27
C ASP A 195 13.99 -8.04 -20.51
N CYS A 196 13.11 -8.10 -19.51
CA CYS A 196 11.84 -8.82 -19.49
C CYS A 196 10.83 -8.40 -20.59
N SER A 197 11.30 -7.75 -21.65
CA SER A 197 10.53 -7.16 -22.74
C SER A 197 9.88 -8.21 -23.64
N ASP A 198 10.54 -9.35 -23.85
CA ASP A 198 10.11 -10.36 -24.84
C ASP A 198 9.48 -11.61 -24.21
N VAL A 199 9.35 -11.65 -22.88
CA VAL A 199 8.82 -12.82 -22.16
C VAL A 199 7.34 -12.61 -21.86
N GLY A 200 6.50 -13.59 -22.22
CA GLY A 200 5.08 -13.62 -21.84
C GLY A 200 4.94 -13.81 -20.33
N ILE A 201 4.94 -12.71 -19.59
CA ILE A 201 4.95 -12.74 -18.12
C ILE A 201 3.51 -12.85 -17.60
N PRO A 202 3.21 -13.83 -16.72
CA PRO A 202 1.87 -13.97 -16.16
C PRO A 202 1.42 -12.72 -15.39
N GLN A 203 0.11 -12.44 -15.40
CA GLN A 203 -0.48 -11.23 -14.79
C GLN A 203 -0.16 -11.04 -13.29
N PHE A 204 0.16 -12.12 -12.58
CA PHE A 204 0.49 -12.10 -11.15
C PHE A 204 1.95 -11.72 -10.85
N TYR A 205 2.78 -11.50 -11.87
CA TYR A 205 4.12 -10.98 -11.73
C TYR A 205 4.15 -9.46 -11.94
N LYS A 206 4.86 -8.76 -11.06
CA LYS A 206 5.18 -7.33 -11.16
C LYS A 206 6.66 -7.18 -11.43
N ILE A 207 7.01 -6.65 -12.58
CA ILE A 207 8.40 -6.42 -12.99
C ILE A 207 8.79 -5.02 -12.55
N ILE A 208 9.87 -4.91 -11.78
CA ILE A 208 10.42 -3.64 -11.32
C ILE A 208 11.83 -3.51 -11.86
N ARG A 209 12.02 -2.60 -12.83
CA ARG A 209 13.34 -2.25 -13.33
C ARG A 209 13.94 -1.16 -12.45
N ILE A 210 15.22 -1.25 -12.14
CA ILE A 210 15.92 -0.23 -11.35
C ILE A 210 17.23 0.13 -12.05
N SER A 211 17.44 1.41 -12.30
CA SER A 211 18.55 1.94 -13.08
C SER A 211 18.98 3.30 -12.52
N THR A 212 20.27 3.62 -12.52
CA THR A 212 20.72 5.00 -12.20
C THR A 212 20.36 6.00 -13.29
N ASP A 213 20.02 5.52 -14.48
CA ASP A 213 19.72 6.35 -15.65
C ASP A 213 18.28 6.10 -16.12
N TYR A 214 17.61 7.19 -16.51
CA TYR A 214 16.27 7.10 -17.09
C TYR A 214 16.31 6.46 -18.48
N SER A 215 15.43 5.49 -18.70
CA SER A 215 15.13 4.95 -20.02
C SER A 215 13.63 4.77 -20.16
N GLU A 216 13.07 5.21 -21.28
CA GLU A 216 11.64 5.05 -21.53
C GLU A 216 11.34 3.57 -21.78
N LYS A 217 10.71 2.92 -20.80
CA LYS A 217 10.35 1.50 -20.83
C LYS A 217 8.93 1.31 -20.31
N PRO A 218 8.13 0.40 -20.89
CA PRO A 218 6.81 0.06 -20.36
C PRO A 218 6.93 -0.62 -18.98
N GLY A 219 5.90 -0.46 -18.14
CA GLY A 219 5.87 -0.99 -16.78
C GLY A 219 6.51 -0.05 -15.76
N VAL A 220 7.22 -0.63 -14.78
CA VAL A 220 7.82 0.12 -13.66
C VAL A 220 9.32 0.27 -13.86
N LEU A 221 9.80 1.52 -13.82
CA LEU A 221 11.21 1.88 -13.73
C LEU A 221 11.46 2.76 -12.49
N ILE A 222 12.44 2.42 -11.67
CA ILE A 222 12.90 3.23 -10.55
C ILE A 222 14.26 3.82 -10.90
N VAL A 223 14.36 5.14 -10.79
CA VAL A 223 15.60 5.92 -10.99
C VAL A 223 15.99 6.59 -9.68
N PRO A 224 16.90 5.99 -8.89
CA PRO A 224 17.36 6.57 -7.63
C PRO A 224 18.35 7.71 -7.85
N ASN A 225 18.12 8.81 -7.13
CA ASN A 225 19.15 9.82 -6.87
C ASN A 225 19.93 9.45 -5.60
N THR A 226 19.25 8.89 -4.59
CA THR A 226 19.80 8.25 -3.39
C THR A 226 19.04 6.95 -3.12
N SER A 227 19.39 6.21 -2.06
CA SER A 227 18.66 4.98 -1.68
C SER A 227 17.22 5.22 -1.25
N ASN A 228 16.87 6.45 -0.87
CA ASN A 228 15.55 6.82 -0.37
C ASN A 228 14.87 7.87 -1.25
N ILE A 229 15.62 8.51 -2.16
CA ILE A 229 15.11 9.60 -2.97
C ILE A 229 15.29 9.27 -4.45
N GLY A 230 14.25 9.48 -5.25
CA GLY A 230 14.35 9.43 -6.70
C GLY A 230 12.99 9.50 -7.38
N TYR A 231 12.94 8.94 -8.58
CA TYR A 231 11.71 8.85 -9.37
C TYR A 231 11.30 7.40 -9.57
N VAL A 232 10.00 7.15 -9.48
CA VAL A 232 9.36 5.94 -10.00
C VAL A 232 8.57 6.34 -11.23
N TYR A 233 8.83 5.67 -12.34
CA TYR A 233 8.06 5.81 -13.57
C TYR A 233 7.15 4.59 -13.69
N VAL A 234 5.85 4.81 -13.70
CA VAL A 234 4.84 3.77 -13.96
C VAL A 234 4.18 4.08 -15.28
N ASP A 235 4.44 3.24 -16.29
CA ASP A 235 4.00 3.42 -17.68
C ASP A 235 4.34 4.83 -18.20
N GLY A 236 5.58 5.27 -17.97
CA GLY A 236 6.12 6.56 -18.38
C GLY A 236 5.70 7.75 -17.51
N ARG A 237 4.81 7.58 -16.52
CA ARG A 237 4.39 8.66 -15.62
C ARG A 237 5.32 8.78 -14.42
N PRO A 238 5.94 9.95 -14.17
CA PRO A 238 6.86 10.13 -13.06
C PRO A 238 6.13 10.35 -11.73
N TYR A 239 6.63 9.69 -10.69
CA TYR A 239 6.27 9.89 -9.28
C TYR A 239 7.56 10.08 -8.50
N LEU A 240 7.60 11.07 -7.62
CA LEU A 240 8.74 11.31 -6.76
C LEU A 240 8.64 10.44 -5.51
N TYR A 241 9.71 9.77 -5.08
CA TYR A 241 9.69 8.99 -3.84
C TYR A 241 10.72 9.52 -2.84
N LYS A 242 10.36 9.53 -1.55
CA LYS A 242 11.24 9.91 -0.42
C LYS A 242 11.55 8.75 0.53
N ASN A 243 10.84 7.65 0.34
CA ASN A 243 10.96 6.45 1.13
C ASN A 243 10.41 5.26 0.29
N PRO A 244 10.63 4.03 0.74
CA PRO A 244 10.14 2.85 0.03
C PRO A 244 8.62 2.76 -0.06
N ILE A 245 7.85 3.35 0.87
CA ILE A 245 6.39 3.26 0.85
C ILE A 245 5.77 4.09 -0.29
N ASP A 246 6.37 5.21 -0.67
CA ASP A 246 5.96 5.97 -1.87
C ASP A 246 6.09 5.14 -3.15
N ILE A 247 7.16 4.34 -3.25
CA ILE A 247 7.37 3.43 -4.37
C ILE A 247 6.26 2.39 -4.42
N VAL A 248 5.93 1.78 -3.27
CA VAL A 248 4.82 0.84 -3.17
C VAL A 248 3.51 1.51 -3.60
N TYR A 249 3.21 2.72 -3.11
CA TYR A 249 1.99 3.43 -3.50
C TYR A 249 1.92 3.66 -5.02
N ALA A 250 3.02 4.07 -5.64
CA ALA A 250 3.07 4.29 -7.07
C ALA A 250 2.86 2.98 -7.86
N ILE A 251 3.53 1.89 -7.47
CA ILE A 251 3.50 0.61 -8.19
C ILE A 251 2.15 -0.11 -8.04
N PHE A 252 1.59 -0.12 -6.84
CA PHE A 252 0.41 -0.93 -6.51
C PHE A 252 -0.87 -0.12 -6.53
N GLY A 253 -0.83 1.14 -6.10
CA GLY A 253 -2.01 1.97 -5.93
C GLY A 253 -2.30 2.93 -7.08
N GLY A 254 -1.34 3.18 -7.97
CA GLY A 254 -1.49 4.19 -9.02
C GLY A 254 -1.52 5.62 -8.48
N LYS A 255 -1.94 6.57 -9.33
CA LYS A 255 -1.81 8.01 -9.06
C LYS A 255 -2.60 8.45 -7.83
N GLY A 256 -3.87 8.12 -7.74
CA GLY A 256 -4.72 8.67 -6.69
C GLY A 256 -4.41 8.08 -5.32
N ILE A 257 -4.00 6.81 -5.24
CA ILE A 257 -3.52 6.23 -3.98
C ILE A 257 -2.17 6.84 -3.57
N TYR A 258 -1.26 7.08 -4.51
CA TYR A 258 -0.01 7.79 -4.24
C TYR A 258 -0.24 9.21 -3.70
N GLU A 259 -1.13 9.98 -4.33
CA GLU A 259 -1.46 11.34 -3.88
C GLU A 259 -2.14 11.33 -2.50
N TYR A 260 -3.06 10.39 -2.27
CA TYR A 260 -3.71 10.20 -0.98
C TYR A 260 -2.73 9.80 0.12
N GLY A 261 -1.89 8.80 -0.14
CA GLY A 261 -0.88 8.32 0.80
C GLY A 261 0.07 9.42 1.23
N ASN A 262 0.54 10.25 0.28
CA ASN A 262 1.35 11.43 0.58
C ASN A 262 0.61 12.46 1.42
N LYS A 263 -0.61 12.82 1.04
CA LYS A 263 -1.43 13.78 1.79
C LYS A 263 -1.66 13.33 3.23
N GLU A 264 -2.03 12.06 3.43
CA GLU A 264 -2.26 11.49 4.76
C GLU A 264 -0.97 11.41 5.58
N PHE A 265 0.15 11.04 4.96
CA PHE A 265 1.46 11.06 5.63
C PHE A 265 1.79 12.45 6.17
N PHE A 266 1.69 13.50 5.34
CA PHE A 266 2.00 14.86 5.77
C PHE A 266 1.03 15.41 6.81
N SER A 267 -0.26 15.12 6.67
CA SER A 267 -1.27 15.47 7.67
C SER A 267 -0.92 14.88 9.04
N LYS A 268 -0.60 13.58 9.08
CA LYS A 268 -0.22 12.89 10.32
C LYS A 268 1.14 13.35 10.84
N LEU A 269 2.10 13.63 9.96
CA LEU A 269 3.43 14.12 10.33
C LEU A 269 3.33 15.48 11.02
N GLY A 270 2.51 16.40 10.51
CA GLY A 270 2.29 17.70 11.15
C GLY A 270 1.74 17.56 12.57
N LEU A 271 0.78 16.66 12.78
CA LEU A 271 0.24 16.35 14.11
C LEU A 271 1.30 15.73 15.04
N ALA A 272 2.08 14.78 14.53
CA ALA A 272 3.16 14.13 15.27
C ALA A 272 4.22 15.15 15.72
N ILE A 273 4.63 16.05 14.82
CA ILE A 273 5.55 17.15 15.11
C ILE A 273 5.00 18.03 16.24
N ASP A 274 3.72 18.43 16.18
CA ASP A 274 3.11 19.28 17.20
C ASP A 274 3.06 18.60 18.57
N LEU A 275 2.79 17.31 18.61
CA LEU A 275 2.81 16.52 19.85
C LEU A 275 4.25 16.41 20.39
N LYS A 276 5.22 16.07 19.54
CA LYS A 276 6.61 15.88 19.95
C LYS A 276 7.27 17.18 20.40
N ILE A 277 6.93 18.32 19.79
CA ILE A 277 7.37 19.64 20.27
C ILE A 277 6.85 19.90 21.69
N ARG A 278 5.56 19.67 21.95
CA ARG A 278 4.97 19.88 23.29
C ARG A 278 5.59 18.98 24.34
N GLU A 279 5.80 17.71 24.00
CA GLU A 279 6.51 16.75 24.85
C GLU A 279 7.92 17.24 25.19
N SER A 280 8.69 17.60 24.16
CA SER A 280 10.07 18.08 24.31
C SER A 280 10.14 19.36 25.15
N GLN A 281 9.20 20.28 25.00
CA GLN A 281 9.11 21.48 25.83
C GLN A 281 8.88 21.14 27.31
N MET A 282 8.01 20.17 27.61
CA MET A 282 7.78 19.73 28.98
C MET A 282 9.00 19.02 29.58
N LEU A 283 9.71 18.23 28.79
CA LEU A 283 10.93 17.52 29.22
C LEU A 283 12.08 18.50 29.46
N ALA A 284 12.25 19.50 28.59
CA ALA A 284 13.24 20.56 28.74
C ALA A 284 13.09 21.33 30.06
N LEU A 285 11.86 21.57 30.53
CA LEU A 285 11.59 22.25 31.80
C LEU A 285 11.89 21.39 33.04
N LYS A 286 11.88 20.06 32.90
CA LYS A 286 12.03 19.11 34.01
C LYS A 286 13.44 18.58 34.17
N LYS A 287 14.23 18.56 33.10
CA LYS A 287 15.58 17.99 33.07
C LYS A 287 16.64 19.06 33.34
N GLY A 288 17.88 18.65 33.54
CA GLY A 288 19.01 19.57 33.75
C GLY A 288 19.28 20.45 32.53
N GLU A 289 20.05 21.53 32.73
CA GLU A 289 20.34 22.56 31.73
C GLU A 289 20.92 22.00 30.41
N LEU A 290 21.73 20.94 30.50
CA LEU A 290 22.27 20.24 29.33
C LEU A 290 21.14 19.62 28.47
N CYS A 291 20.27 18.78 29.06
CA CYS A 291 19.16 18.16 28.32
C CYS A 291 18.20 19.22 27.75
N ALA A 292 17.94 20.30 28.50
CA ALA A 292 17.07 21.38 28.04
C ALA A 292 17.59 22.02 26.75
N THR A 293 18.90 22.19 26.62
CA THR A 293 19.55 22.71 25.40
C THR A 293 19.31 21.79 24.21
N TYR A 294 19.53 20.49 24.37
CA TYR A 294 19.33 19.51 23.29
C TYR A 294 17.86 19.37 22.88
N TYR A 295 16.92 19.44 23.83
CA TYR A 295 15.50 19.48 23.50
C TYR A 295 15.12 20.74 22.72
N ASN A 296 15.69 21.91 23.07
CA ASN A 296 15.45 23.15 22.33
C ASN A 296 15.97 23.08 20.89
N ASP A 297 17.14 22.47 20.68
CA ASP A 297 17.67 22.22 19.35
C ASP A 297 16.76 21.28 18.55
N PHE A 298 16.32 20.18 19.15
CA PHE A 298 15.38 19.24 18.53
C PHE A 298 14.06 19.93 18.15
N ILE A 299 13.49 20.73 19.06
CA ILE A 299 12.30 21.55 18.79
C ILE A 299 12.52 22.52 17.62
N SER A 300 13.70 23.14 17.52
CA SER A 300 14.05 24.03 16.40
C SER A 300 14.01 23.29 15.06
N ILE A 301 14.58 22.08 15.00
CA ILE A 301 14.55 21.23 13.80
C ILE A 301 13.12 20.83 13.44
N LEU A 302 12.32 20.39 14.42
CA LEU A 302 10.92 20.02 14.20
C LEU A 302 10.07 21.20 13.68
N ASN A 303 10.32 22.42 14.17
CA ASN A 303 9.65 23.62 13.67
C ASN A 303 10.02 23.95 12.21
N GLN A 304 11.22 23.59 11.74
CA GLN A 304 11.63 23.73 10.35
C GLN A 304 11.00 22.66 9.44
N LEU A 305 10.70 21.48 9.97
CA LEU A 305 9.97 20.43 9.25
C LEU A 305 8.49 20.76 9.03
N LYS A 306 7.85 21.37 10.04
CA LYS A 306 6.41 21.69 10.03
C LYS A 306 5.89 22.40 8.76
N PRO A 307 6.54 23.45 8.21
CA PRO A 307 6.05 24.14 7.02
C PRO A 307 6.19 23.32 5.73
N LEU A 308 6.98 22.24 5.72
CA LEU A 308 7.17 21.35 4.57
C LEU A 308 6.02 20.33 4.50
N ASN A 309 4.80 20.84 4.33
CA ASN A 309 3.56 20.06 4.40
C ASN A 309 3.17 19.36 3.07
N ASN A 310 3.94 19.59 2.02
CA ASN A 310 3.92 18.90 0.74
C ASN A 310 5.20 19.29 -0.01
N TYR A 311 5.68 18.44 -0.90
CA TYR A 311 6.73 18.82 -1.86
C TYR A 311 6.19 18.71 -3.28
N THR A 312 6.40 19.75 -4.06
CA THR A 312 6.01 19.85 -5.46
C THR A 312 7.17 19.56 -6.40
N ASN A 313 8.39 19.53 -5.88
CA ASN A 313 9.62 19.37 -6.65
C ASN A 313 10.73 18.68 -5.83
N GLU A 314 11.81 18.31 -6.52
CA GLU A 314 12.94 17.58 -5.93
C GLU A 314 13.71 18.37 -4.86
N LEU A 315 13.80 19.69 -4.99
CA LEU A 315 14.53 20.53 -4.04
C LEU A 315 13.82 20.57 -2.69
N GLU A 316 12.49 20.78 -2.69
CA GLU A 316 11.67 20.74 -1.47
C GLU A 316 11.77 19.39 -0.76
N MET A 317 11.80 18.29 -1.52
CA MET A 317 11.97 16.95 -0.97
C MET A 317 13.38 16.73 -0.39
N LYS A 318 14.44 17.22 -1.05
CA LYS A 318 15.81 17.16 -0.49
C LYS A 318 15.89 17.87 0.84
N ILE A 319 15.36 19.11 0.91
CA ILE A 319 15.29 19.89 2.15
C ILE A 319 14.50 19.13 3.22
N PHE A 320 13.35 18.55 2.86
CA PHE A 320 12.55 17.75 3.77
C PHE A 320 13.33 16.54 4.31
N SER A 321 13.99 15.78 3.43
CA SER A 321 14.75 14.59 3.80
C SER A 321 15.96 14.92 4.68
N GLU A 322 16.66 16.02 4.39
CA GLU A 322 17.76 16.50 5.22
C GLU A 322 17.26 16.86 6.61
N LYS A 323 16.19 17.66 6.70
CA LYS A 323 15.61 18.06 8.00
C LYS A 323 15.05 16.87 8.78
N LEU A 324 14.50 15.88 8.08
CA LEU A 324 14.03 14.66 8.72
C LEU A 324 15.21 13.85 9.28
N SER A 325 16.30 13.73 8.54
CA SER A 325 17.54 13.11 9.00
C SER A 325 18.13 13.85 10.21
N ASP A 326 18.21 15.18 10.15
CA ASP A 326 18.66 16.03 11.28
C ASP A 326 17.82 15.74 12.53
N SER A 327 16.49 15.60 12.38
CA SER A 327 15.58 15.33 13.50
C SER A 327 15.83 13.96 14.13
N ILE A 328 16.11 12.95 13.30
CA ILE A 328 16.39 11.58 13.74
C ILE A 328 17.71 11.55 14.49
N GLU A 329 18.77 12.14 13.93
CA GLU A 329 20.08 12.21 14.55
C GLU A 329 20.01 12.92 15.90
N LYS A 330 19.33 14.07 15.94
CA LYS A 330 19.21 14.84 17.18
C LYS A 330 18.43 14.11 18.27
N TYR A 331 17.41 13.34 17.88
CA TYR A 331 16.67 12.50 18.82
C TYR A 331 17.53 11.36 19.38
N LYS A 332 18.34 10.70 18.53
CA LYS A 332 19.29 9.67 18.99
C LYS A 332 20.32 10.22 19.97
N GLU A 333 20.78 11.45 19.78
CA GLU A 333 21.65 12.11 20.77
C GLU A 333 20.95 12.24 22.14
N LEU A 334 19.67 12.64 22.16
CA LEU A 334 18.86 12.74 23.38
C LEU A 334 18.74 11.38 24.11
N GLU A 335 18.52 10.30 23.37
CA GLU A 335 18.48 8.94 23.92
C GLU A 335 19.83 8.51 24.50
N VAL A 336 20.93 8.73 23.77
CA VAL A 336 22.28 8.37 24.22
C VAL A 336 22.69 9.12 25.49
N MET A 337 22.23 10.36 25.67
CA MET A 337 22.47 11.13 26.90
C MET A 337 21.53 10.76 28.06
N GLY A 338 20.54 9.88 27.85
CA GLY A 338 19.53 9.54 28.85
C GLY A 338 18.58 10.71 29.18
N CYS A 339 18.41 11.64 28.23
CA CYS A 339 17.45 12.72 28.39
C CYS A 339 16.02 12.22 28.15
N GLU A 340 15.84 11.31 27.19
CA GLU A 340 14.54 10.68 26.83
C GLU A 340 14.10 9.57 27.79
#